data_AF-A0AAD9WML0-F1
#
_entry.id   AF-A0AAD9WML0-F1
#
_cell.length_a   1.000
_cell.length_b   1.000
_cell.length_c   1.000
_cell.angle_alpha   90.00
_cell.angle_beta   90.00
_cell.angle_gamma   90.00
#
_symmetry.space_group_name_H-M   'P 1'
#
loop_
_entity.id
_entity.type
_entity.pdbx_description
1 polymer ?
#
loop_
_entity_poly.entity_id
_entity_poly.type
_entity_poly.pdbx_seq_one_letter_code
_entity_poly.pdbx_strand_id
1 'polypeptide(L)'
;MVTSILRPTVYKPTFSVFARAVGRTWAALPAIFATFLVSGLMHELIFYYLGRVKPTGEVMVFFLLHGVCLVVEIAMKKAVSGKWRLPRLISGPLTVLFVMSTGLWLFFPQFAKLKIDVRAFEEYAALGAFVKNAIQRMFSV
;
A
#
# COMPACT_ATOMS: atom_id res chain seq x y z
N MET A 1 12.22 -0.58 3.73
CA MET A 1 12.60 -1.88 3.12
C MET A 1 11.96 -2.10 1.75
N VAL A 2 10.67 -1.81 1.54
CA VAL A 2 10.00 -1.96 0.23
C VAL A 2 10.41 -0.89 -0.80
N THR A 3 10.57 0.37 -0.35
CA THR A 3 10.99 1.50 -1.20
C THR A 3 12.39 1.34 -1.79
N SER A 4 13.31 0.66 -1.09
CA SER A 4 14.66 0.36 -1.60
C SER A 4 14.66 -0.72 -2.69
N ILE A 5 13.63 -1.56 -2.74
CA ILE A 5 13.47 -2.59 -3.78
C ILE A 5 12.73 -2.00 -4.98
N LEU A 6 11.60 -1.30 -4.78
CA LEU A 6 10.81 -0.71 -5.87
C LEU A 6 11.53 0.42 -6.62
N ARG A 7 12.40 1.18 -5.96
CA ARG A 7 13.07 2.33 -6.57
C ARG A 7 14.02 1.95 -7.72
N PRO A 8 14.90 0.95 -7.61
CA PRO A 8 15.75 0.52 -8.73
C PRO A 8 15.02 -0.34 -9.77
N THR A 9 14.06 -1.17 -9.39
CA THR A 9 13.40 -2.12 -10.31
C THR A 9 12.22 -1.55 -11.08
N VAL A 10 11.47 -0.62 -10.50
CA VAL A 10 10.25 -0.07 -11.13
C VAL A 10 10.43 1.41 -11.41
N TYR A 11 10.75 2.21 -10.39
CA TYR A 11 10.76 3.66 -10.55
C TYR A 11 11.83 4.16 -11.54
N LYS A 12 13.09 3.70 -11.42
CA LYS A 12 14.18 4.13 -12.31
C LYS A 12 13.97 3.78 -13.79
N PRO A 13 13.61 2.54 -14.18
CA PRO A 13 13.40 2.21 -15.59
C PRO A 13 12.17 2.92 -16.17
N THR A 14 11.05 3.00 -15.43
CA THR A 14 9.87 3.74 -15.91
C THR A 14 10.17 5.23 -16.04
N PHE A 15 10.90 5.81 -15.08
CA PHE A 15 11.32 7.21 -15.15
C PHE A 15 12.28 7.48 -16.31
N SER A 16 13.21 6.57 -16.65
CA SER A 16 14.15 6.79 -17.76
C SER A 16 13.46 6.73 -19.13
N VAL A 17 12.50 5.82 -19.30
CA VAL A 17 11.68 5.69 -20.51
C VAL A 17 10.80 6.93 -20.68
N PHE A 18 10.08 7.33 -19.63
CA PHE A 18 9.20 8.50 -19.71
C PHE A 18 9.95 9.84 -19.71
N ALA A 19 11.16 9.92 -19.13
CA ALA A 19 11.99 11.14 -19.17
C ALA A 19 12.44 11.47 -20.59
N ARG A 20 12.62 10.46 -21.46
CA ARG A 20 12.91 10.65 -22.89
C ARG A 20 11.68 11.08 -23.69
N ALA A 21 10.49 10.65 -23.31
CA ALA A 21 9.26 10.91 -24.06
C ALA A 21 8.53 12.21 -23.65
N VAL A 22 8.49 12.55 -22.36
CA VAL A 22 7.60 13.61 -21.81
C VAL A 22 8.38 14.69 -21.03
N GLY A 23 9.71 14.54 -20.92
CA GLY A 23 10.56 15.45 -20.18
C GLY A 23 10.68 15.10 -18.69
N ARG A 24 11.85 15.37 -18.12
CA ARG A 24 12.29 14.91 -16.78
C ARG A 24 11.40 15.38 -15.63
N THR A 25 10.71 16.50 -15.82
CA THR A 25 9.78 17.09 -14.85
C THR A 25 8.43 16.39 -14.85
N TRP A 26 7.92 15.92 -15.98
CA TRP A 26 6.59 15.31 -16.07
C TRP A 26 6.65 13.78 -16.02
N ALA A 27 7.79 13.18 -16.35
CA ALA A 27 8.06 11.74 -16.26
C ALA A 27 7.92 11.15 -14.85
N ALA A 28 8.00 11.98 -13.81
CA ALA A 28 7.76 11.55 -12.44
C ALA A 28 6.30 11.13 -12.19
N LEU A 29 5.33 11.76 -12.87
CA LEU A 29 3.90 11.46 -12.68
C LEU A 29 3.53 10.02 -13.11
N PRO A 30 3.84 9.56 -14.34
CA PRO A 30 3.56 8.18 -14.74
C PRO A 30 4.39 7.17 -13.93
N ALA A 31 5.62 7.53 -13.53
CA ALA A 31 6.42 6.66 -12.66
C ALA A 31 5.78 6.47 -11.27
N ILE A 32 5.23 7.53 -10.68
CA ILE A 32 4.49 7.46 -9.41
C ILE A 32 3.22 6.62 -9.58
N PHE A 33 2.43 6.88 -10.61
CA PHE A 33 1.22 6.09 -10.89
C PHE A 33 1.53 4.60 -11.05
N ALA A 34 2.61 4.26 -11.79
CA ALA A 34 3.06 2.88 -11.95
C ALA A 34 3.46 2.24 -10.61
N THR A 35 4.11 2.98 -9.70
CA THR A 35 4.42 2.44 -8.37
C THR A 35 3.18 2.14 -7.54
N PHE A 36 2.12 2.96 -7.64
CA PHE A 36 0.85 2.69 -6.98
C PHE A 36 0.15 1.46 -7.58
N LEU A 37 0.17 1.32 -8.91
CA LEU A 37 -0.38 0.15 -9.60
C LEU A 37 0.31 -1.14 -9.14
N VAL A 38 1.65 -1.17 -9.15
CA VAL A 38 2.43 -2.35 -8.70
C VAL A 38 2.18 -2.63 -7.23
N SER A 39 2.09 -1.59 -6.39
CA SER A 39 1.77 -1.75 -4.97
C SER A 39 0.38 -2.36 -4.74
N GLY A 40 -0.63 -1.92 -5.48
CA GLY A 40 -1.98 -2.48 -5.44
C GLY A 40 -2.00 -3.96 -5.84
N LEU A 41 -1.33 -4.30 -6.95
CA LEU A 41 -1.21 -5.68 -7.42
C LEU A 41 -0.54 -6.59 -6.39
N MET A 42 0.54 -6.12 -5.76
CA MET A 42 1.25 -6.87 -4.72
C MET A 42 0.37 -7.09 -3.49
N HIS A 43 -0.42 -6.10 -3.07
CA HIS A 43 -1.33 -6.27 -1.94
C HIS A 43 -2.43 -7.27 -2.29
N GLU A 44 -2.99 -7.21 -3.49
CA GLU A 44 -3.99 -8.16 -3.95
C GLU A 44 -3.45 -9.60 -4.01
N LEU A 45 -2.19 -9.79 -4.45
CA LEU A 45 -1.49 -11.06 -4.38
C LEU A 45 -1.31 -11.55 -2.92
N ILE A 46 -0.91 -10.68 -2.00
CA ILE A 46 -0.75 -11.04 -0.59
C ILE A 46 -2.09 -11.50 0.01
N PHE A 47 -3.19 -10.78 -0.26
CA PHE A 47 -4.53 -11.19 0.17
C PHE A 47 -4.96 -12.52 -0.43
N TYR A 48 -4.66 -12.76 -1.71
CA TYR A 48 -4.91 -14.04 -2.35
C TYR A 48 -4.14 -15.18 -1.67
N TYR A 49 -2.86 -14.98 -1.34
CA TYR A 49 -2.05 -15.99 -0.64
C TYR A 49 -2.52 -16.24 0.79
N LEU A 50 -2.88 -15.19 1.54
CA LEU A 50 -3.30 -15.31 2.95
C LEU A 50 -4.70 -15.90 3.09
N GLY A 51 -5.64 -15.51 2.22
CA GLY A 51 -7.05 -15.86 2.36
C GLY A 51 -7.58 -16.91 1.40
N ARG A 52 -6.84 -17.24 0.32
CA ARG A 52 -7.35 -18.04 -0.83
C ARG A 52 -8.68 -17.56 -1.41
N VAL A 53 -9.07 -16.32 -1.13
CA VAL A 53 -10.25 -15.69 -1.70
C VAL A 53 -9.88 -15.02 -3.02
N LYS A 54 -10.86 -15.00 -3.94
CA LYS A 54 -10.68 -14.41 -5.26
C LYS A 54 -10.26 -12.92 -5.14
N PRO A 55 -9.31 -12.47 -5.97
CA PRO A 55 -8.97 -11.05 -6.07
C PRO A 55 -10.21 -10.26 -6.48
N THR A 56 -10.69 -9.37 -5.60
CA THR A 56 -11.92 -8.59 -5.81
C THR A 56 -11.64 -7.25 -6.50
N GLY A 57 -10.39 -6.85 -6.64
CA GLY A 57 -9.96 -5.57 -7.19
C GLY A 57 -10.15 -4.38 -6.24
N GLU A 58 -10.84 -4.54 -5.10
CA GLU A 58 -11.12 -3.44 -4.16
C GLU A 58 -9.82 -2.79 -3.64
N VAL A 59 -8.81 -3.60 -3.36
CA VAL A 59 -7.50 -3.13 -2.90
C VAL A 59 -6.75 -2.40 -4.02
N MET A 60 -6.80 -2.91 -5.24
CA MET A 60 -6.19 -2.25 -6.39
C MET A 60 -6.84 -0.89 -6.66
N VAL A 61 -8.17 -0.78 -6.54
CA VAL A 61 -8.92 0.48 -6.66
C VAL A 61 -8.48 1.49 -5.59
N PHE A 62 -8.29 1.05 -4.35
CA PHE A 62 -7.76 1.92 -3.28
C PHE A 62 -6.40 2.54 -3.67
N PHE A 63 -5.45 1.71 -4.11
CA PHE A 63 -4.12 2.21 -4.50
C PHE A 63 -4.19 3.10 -5.75
N LEU A 64 -5.00 2.74 -6.74
CA LEU A 64 -5.18 3.54 -7.94
C LEU A 64 -5.77 4.93 -7.63
N LEU A 65 -6.81 4.98 -6.81
CA LEU A 65 -7.47 6.23 -6.42
C LEU A 65 -6.47 7.17 -5.72
N HIS A 66 -5.68 6.65 -4.79
CA HIS A 66 -4.61 7.42 -4.13
C HIS A 66 -3.50 7.84 -5.10
N GLY A 67 -3.11 6.96 -6.02
CA GLY A 67 -2.12 7.26 -7.05
C GLY A 67 -2.57 8.40 -7.96
N VAL A 68 -3.84 8.39 -8.40
CA VAL A 68 -4.43 9.46 -9.20
C VAL A 68 -4.50 10.76 -8.40
N CYS A 69 -5.02 10.73 -7.17
CA CYS A 69 -5.09 11.92 -6.31
C CYS A 69 -3.72 12.57 -6.13
N LEU A 70 -2.68 11.77 -5.89
CA LEU A 70 -1.32 12.26 -5.69
C LEU A 70 -0.70 12.81 -6.99
N VAL A 71 -0.96 12.19 -8.14
CA VAL A 71 -0.56 12.72 -9.45
C VAL A 71 -1.21 14.06 -9.73
N VAL A 72 -2.52 14.18 -9.48
CA VAL A 72 -3.28 15.44 -9.63
C VAL A 72 -2.72 16.51 -8.69
N GLU A 73 -2.47 16.17 -7.42
CA GLU A 73 -1.90 17.10 -6.44
C GLU A 73 -0.54 17.65 -6.90
N ILE A 74 0.35 16.78 -7.40
CA ILE A 74 1.67 17.19 -7.89
C ILE A 74 1.54 18.05 -9.15
N ALA A 75 0.66 17.66 -10.08
CA ALA A 75 0.41 18.43 -11.31
C ALA A 75 -0.12 19.83 -10.99
N MET A 76 -1.08 19.93 -10.07
CA MET A 76 -1.66 21.20 -9.64
C MET A 76 -0.62 22.06 -8.90
N LYS A 77 0.18 21.47 -8.00
CA LYS A 77 1.29 22.18 -7.33
C LYS A 77 2.34 22.71 -8.31
N LYS A 78 2.62 21.97 -9.39
CA LYS A 78 3.53 22.42 -10.46
C LYS A 78 2.93 23.52 -11.32
N ALA A 79 1.65 23.40 -11.68
CA ALA A 79 0.95 24.41 -12.48
C ALA A 79 0.83 25.76 -11.76
N VAL A 80 0.68 25.73 -10.43
CA VAL A 80 0.45 26.93 -9.61
C VAL A 80 1.75 27.58 -9.12
N SER A 81 2.93 27.03 -9.46
CA SER A 81 4.27 27.63 -9.21
C SER A 81 4.45 28.20 -7.78
N GLY A 82 3.86 27.56 -6.77
CA GLY A 82 3.96 27.98 -5.37
C GLY A 82 3.20 29.25 -4.97
N LYS A 83 2.42 29.88 -5.87
CA LYS A 83 1.68 31.12 -5.55
C LYS A 83 0.49 30.91 -4.62
N TRP A 84 -0.13 29.73 -4.65
CA TRP A 84 -1.19 29.34 -3.71
C TRP A 84 -0.71 28.16 -2.87
N ARG A 85 -0.09 28.47 -1.73
CA ARG A 85 0.10 27.46 -0.68
C ARG A 85 -1.18 27.43 0.14
N LEU A 86 -2.03 26.42 -0.10
CA LEU A 86 -3.01 26.04 0.92
C LEU A 86 -2.24 25.86 2.25
N PRO A 87 -2.75 26.39 3.38
CA PRO A 87 -2.08 26.25 4.66
C PRO A 87 -1.77 24.78 4.87
N ARG A 88 -0.48 24.46 5.04
CA ARG A 88 0.00 23.08 5.22
C ARG A 88 -0.70 22.39 6.42
N LEU A 89 -1.21 23.21 7.34
CA LEU A 89 -2.04 22.81 8.47
C LEU A 89 -3.40 22.24 8.10
N ILE A 90 -3.97 22.56 6.93
CA ILE A 90 -5.31 22.08 6.51
C ILE A 90 -5.16 20.92 5.53
N SER A 91 -4.22 21.02 4.58
CA SER A 91 -4.00 19.95 3.60
C SER A 91 -3.47 18.65 4.23
N GLY A 92 -2.62 18.76 5.26
CA GLY A 92 -2.11 17.60 6.00
C GLY A 92 -3.21 16.78 6.66
N PRO A 93 -4.00 17.35 7.59
CA PRO A 93 -5.12 16.64 8.21
C PRO A 93 -6.15 16.15 7.20
N LEU A 94 -6.46 16.93 6.17
CA LEU A 94 -7.42 16.53 5.15
C LEU A 94 -6.95 15.29 4.37
N THR A 95 -5.67 15.25 3.98
CA THR A 95 -5.08 14.07 3.32
C THR A 95 -5.01 12.88 4.26
N VAL A 96 -4.65 13.08 5.53
CA VAL A 96 -4.65 12.00 6.53
C VAL A 96 -6.07 11.44 6.73
N LEU A 97 -7.07 12.30 6.90
CA LEU A 97 -8.47 11.90 7.07
C LEU A 97 -9.00 11.17 5.85
N PHE A 98 -8.67 11.67 4.65
CA PHE A 98 -9.03 11.02 3.40
C PHE A 98 -8.44 9.61 3.29
N VAL A 99 -7.15 9.46 3.55
CA VAL A 99 -6.45 8.17 3.54
C VAL A 99 -6.98 7.23 4.61
N MET A 100 -7.23 7.73 5.83
CA MET A 100 -7.78 6.94 6.93
C MET A 100 -9.20 6.48 6.63
N SER A 101 -10.08 7.37 6.16
CA SER A 101 -11.47 7.05 5.82
C SER A 101 -11.56 6.01 4.70
N THR A 102 -10.83 6.25 3.60
CA THR A 102 -10.79 5.30 2.47
C THR A 102 -10.10 3.99 2.83
N GLY A 103 -9.11 4.00 3.74
CA GLY A 103 -8.48 2.80 4.26
C GLY A 103 -9.45 1.97 5.11
N LEU A 104 -10.18 2.62 6.02
CA LEU A 104 -11.22 1.97 6.81
C LEU A 104 -12.36 1.42 5.95
N TRP A 105 -12.68 2.09 4.83
CA TRP A 105 -13.79 1.70 3.97
C TRP A 105 -13.45 0.68 2.89
N LEU A 106 -12.33 0.80 2.16
CA LEU A 106 -11.98 -0.14 1.08
C LEU A 106 -10.99 -1.22 1.53
N PHE A 107 -10.07 -0.89 2.43
CA PHE A 107 -8.98 -1.80 2.77
C PHE A 107 -9.33 -2.70 3.97
N PHE A 108 -9.90 -2.11 5.02
CA PHE A 108 -10.26 -2.83 6.24
C PHE A 108 -11.35 -3.90 6.09
N PRO A 109 -12.42 -3.75 5.27
CA PRO A 109 -13.38 -4.84 5.11
C PRO A 109 -12.79 -6.06 4.40
N GLN A 110 -11.77 -5.88 3.54
CA GLN A 110 -11.06 -7.02 2.95
C GLN A 110 -10.26 -7.78 4.02
N PHE A 111 -9.63 -7.09 4.97
CA PHE A 111 -9.00 -7.71 6.15
C PHE A 111 -10.02 -8.43 7.04
N ALA A 112 -11.14 -7.78 7.35
CA ALA A 112 -12.20 -8.37 8.18
C ALA A 112 -12.85 -9.60 7.52
N LYS A 113 -13.07 -9.57 6.20
CA LYS A 113 -13.55 -10.72 5.42
C LYS A 113 -12.57 -11.89 5.43
N LEU A 114 -11.27 -11.62 5.49
CA LEU A 114 -10.23 -12.65 5.54
C LEU A 114 -10.16 -13.37 6.90
N LYS A 115 -10.82 -12.86 7.96
CA LYS A 115 -10.69 -13.35 9.34
C LYS A 115 -9.23 -13.58 9.76
N ILE A 116 -8.29 -12.79 9.23
CA ILE A 116 -6.86 -12.92 9.55
C ILE A 116 -6.66 -12.81 11.06
N ASP A 117 -7.38 -11.91 11.75
CA ASP A 117 -7.22 -11.76 13.19
C ASP A 117 -7.58 -13.03 13.98
N VAL A 118 -8.66 -13.71 13.61
CA VAL A 118 -9.09 -14.96 14.28
C VAL A 118 -8.13 -16.09 13.95
N ARG A 119 -7.74 -16.22 12.68
CA ARG A 119 -6.84 -17.28 12.23
C ARG A 119 -5.42 -17.10 12.74
N ALA A 120 -4.92 -15.87 12.77
CA ALA A 120 -3.63 -15.53 13.36
C ALA A 120 -3.65 -15.78 14.87
N PHE A 121 -4.73 -15.43 15.58
CA PHE A 121 -4.85 -15.76 17.00
C PHE A 121 -4.89 -17.26 17.26
N GLU A 122 -5.61 -18.04 16.45
CA GLU A 122 -5.63 -19.50 16.54
C GLU A 122 -4.25 -20.11 16.24
N GLU A 123 -3.55 -19.63 15.22
CA GLU A 123 -2.19 -20.09 14.88
C GLU A 123 -1.18 -19.72 15.98
N TYR A 124 -1.27 -18.52 16.55
CA TYR A 124 -0.45 -18.12 17.70
C TYR A 124 -0.77 -18.94 18.95
N ALA A 125 -2.05 -19.23 19.22
CA ALA A 125 -2.46 -20.07 20.33
C ALA A 125 -1.96 -21.52 20.15
N ALA A 126 -2.02 -22.06 18.93
CA ALA A 126 -1.51 -23.38 18.59
C ALA A 126 0.01 -23.47 18.73
N LEU A 127 0.75 -22.45 18.28
CA LEU A 127 2.21 -22.36 18.50
C LEU A 127 2.54 -22.27 20.00
N GLY A 128 1.81 -21.46 20.75
CA GLY A 128 1.96 -21.37 22.21
C GLY A 128 1.72 -22.71 22.90
N ALA A 129 0.67 -23.44 22.50
CA ALA A 129 0.39 -24.78 23.00
C ALA A 129 1.48 -25.79 22.64
N PHE A 130 2.00 -25.74 21.41
CA PHE A 130 3.11 -26.59 20.96
C PHE A 130 4.39 -26.35 21.76
N VAL A 131 4.76 -25.07 21.96
CA VAL A 131 5.93 -24.69 22.77
C VAL A 131 5.75 -25.12 24.22
N LYS A 132 4.56 -24.91 24.81
CA LYS A 132 4.26 -25.36 26.18
C LYS A 132 4.40 -26.87 26.32
N ASN A 133 3.85 -27.64 25.38
CA ASN A 133 3.95 -29.10 25.37
C ASN A 133 5.39 -29.58 25.17
N ALA A 134 6.18 -28.90 24.33
CA ALA A 134 7.60 -29.22 24.12
C ALA A 134 8.42 -28.95 25.38
N ILE A 135 8.17 -27.83 26.07
CA ILE A 135 8.83 -27.48 27.33
C ILE A 135 8.46 -28.49 28.42
N GLN A 136 7.17 -28.81 28.59
CA GLN A 136 6.74 -29.81 29.57
C GLN A 136 7.38 -31.18 29.32
N ARG A 137 7.47 -31.61 28.06
CA ARG A 137 8.19 -32.85 27.68
C ARG A 137 9.67 -32.81 28.01
N MET A 138 10.31 -31.64 27.89
CA MET A 138 11.73 -31.46 28.20
C MET A 138 12.04 -31.49 29.70
N PHE A 139 11.11 -31.01 30.52
CA PHE A 139 11.22 -30.99 31.99
C PHE A 139 10.76 -32.29 32.67
N SER A 140 10.13 -33.20 31.93
CA SER A 140 9.69 -34.52 32.41
C SER A 140 10.65 -35.67 32.05
N VAL A 141 11.86 -35.35 31.58
CA VAL A 141 13.02 -36.26 31.39
C VAL A 141 14.04 -35.97 32.48
#